data_AF-A0A2H1E9E2-F1
#
_entry.id   AF-A0A2H1E9E2-F1
#
_cell.length_a   1.000
_cell.length_b   1.000
_cell.length_c   1.000
_cell.angle_alpha   90.00
_cell.angle_beta   90.00
_cell.angle_gamma   90.00
#
_symmetry.space_group_name_H-M   'P 1'
#
loop_
_entity.id
_entity.type
_entity.pdbx_description
1 polymer ?
#
loop_
_entity_poly.entity_id
_entity_poly.type
_entity_poly.pdbx_seq_one_letter_code
_entity_poly.pdbx_strand_id
1 'polypeptide(L)'
;MIKEIRKYYDVSNRIIAVYIQRSLSFLESAINGRRGFDLPSINKLLTLYKSLQLATPINMLSEITPVMNEEKKETLQQLKKQKEAVAILLIAHQKKLAQLQQQREQWFRGINACISLLNNTELSTTDVKWIDLRKNHIKARLAKHSLFKETQQQLKIKLLKDEERYLTAAIISLKATI
;
A
#
# COMPACT_ATOMS: atom_id res chain seq x y z
N MET A 1 -14.96 -35.93 -6.15
CA MET A 1 -15.11 -35.82 -4.68
C MET A 1 -13.85 -35.26 -4.00
N ILE A 2 -12.80 -36.04 -3.76
CA ILE A 2 -11.62 -35.58 -2.99
C ILE A 2 -10.96 -34.33 -3.57
N LYS A 3 -10.80 -34.25 -4.90
CA LYS A 3 -10.26 -33.07 -5.57
C LYS A 3 -11.06 -31.80 -5.28
N GLU A 4 -12.39 -31.91 -5.25
CA GLU A 4 -13.27 -30.78 -4.96
C GLU A 4 -13.16 -30.38 -3.48
N ILE A 5 -13.18 -31.34 -2.55
CA ILE A 5 -12.98 -31.05 -1.12
C ILE A 5 -11.67 -30.26 -0.90
N ARG A 6 -10.58 -30.66 -1.57
CA ARG A 6 -9.31 -29.92 -1.49
C ARG A 6 -9.41 -28.50 -2.02
N LYS A 7 -10.13 -28.29 -3.12
CA LYS A 7 -10.30 -26.97 -3.73
C LYS A 7 -10.97 -25.97 -2.77
N TYR A 8 -11.99 -26.40 -2.04
CA TYR A 8 -12.74 -25.50 -1.14
C TYR A 8 -12.05 -25.26 0.21
N TYR A 9 -11.39 -26.28 0.76
CA TYR A 9 -10.77 -26.19 2.09
C TYR A 9 -9.26 -25.93 2.07
N ASP A 10 -8.62 -25.94 0.90
CA ASP A 10 -7.16 -25.87 0.73
C ASP A 10 -6.39 -26.85 1.63
N VAL A 11 -6.80 -28.12 1.59
CA VAL A 11 -6.26 -29.17 2.46
C VAL A 11 -5.44 -30.21 1.70
N SER A 12 -4.39 -30.72 2.34
CA SER A 12 -3.61 -31.84 1.83
C SER A 12 -4.32 -33.19 2.04
N ASN A 13 -3.86 -34.22 1.31
CA ASN A 13 -4.32 -35.60 1.51
C ASN A 13 -4.15 -36.06 2.96
N ARG A 14 -3.10 -35.58 3.66
CA ARG A 14 -2.87 -35.95 5.07
C ARG A 14 -4.03 -35.51 5.96
N ILE A 15 -4.55 -34.29 5.76
CA ILE A 15 -5.68 -33.76 6.54
C ILE A 15 -6.97 -34.52 6.21
N ILE A 16 -7.19 -34.87 4.94
CA ILE A 16 -8.33 -35.69 4.53
C ILE A 16 -8.26 -37.08 5.16
N ALA A 17 -7.08 -37.70 5.19
CA ALA A 17 -6.86 -38.99 5.81
C ALA A 17 -7.19 -38.95 7.31
N VAL A 18 -6.78 -37.88 8.00
CA VAL A 18 -7.15 -37.63 9.41
C VAL A 18 -8.67 -37.51 9.58
N TYR A 19 -9.35 -36.75 8.72
CA TYR A 19 -10.81 -36.58 8.78
C TYR A 19 -11.58 -37.91 8.67
N ILE A 20 -11.16 -38.79 7.75
CA ILE A 20 -11.74 -40.13 7.61
C ILE A 20 -11.18 -41.16 8.61
N GLN A 21 -10.24 -40.76 9.47
CA GLN A 21 -9.55 -41.61 10.46
C GLN A 21 -8.82 -42.80 9.82
N ARG A 22 -8.09 -42.53 8.73
CA ARG A 22 -7.26 -43.51 8.00
C ARG A 22 -5.84 -42.98 7.83
N SER A 23 -4.92 -43.88 7.44
CA SER A 23 -3.55 -43.49 7.12
C SER A 23 -3.47 -42.74 5.79
N LEU A 24 -2.47 -41.88 5.64
CA LEU A 24 -2.16 -41.23 4.36
C LEU A 24 -1.96 -42.27 3.25
N SER A 25 -1.21 -43.33 3.54
CA SER A 25 -0.95 -44.43 2.60
C SER A 25 -2.23 -45.11 2.12
N PHE A 26 -3.23 -45.27 3.01
CA PHE A 26 -4.54 -45.79 2.63
C PHE A 26 -5.24 -44.85 1.66
N LEU A 27 -5.30 -43.55 1.98
CA LEU A 27 -5.94 -42.55 1.14
C LEU A 27 -5.30 -42.46 -0.25
N GLU A 28 -3.97 -42.40 -0.33
CA GLU A 28 -3.24 -42.36 -1.61
C GLU A 28 -3.45 -43.62 -2.43
N SER A 29 -3.44 -44.79 -1.78
CA SER A 29 -3.76 -46.04 -2.44
C SER A 29 -5.18 -46.06 -2.99
N ALA A 30 -6.15 -45.49 -2.26
CA ALA A 30 -7.54 -45.42 -2.68
C ALA A 30 -7.77 -44.41 -3.81
N ILE A 31 -7.11 -43.24 -3.75
CA ILE A 31 -7.11 -42.25 -4.83
C ILE A 31 -6.53 -42.83 -6.12
N ASN A 32 -5.46 -43.63 -6.02
CA ASN A 32 -4.80 -44.26 -7.17
C ASN A 32 -5.54 -45.52 -7.68
N GLY A 33 -6.74 -45.82 -7.17
CA GLY A 33 -7.54 -46.97 -7.59
C GLY A 33 -7.03 -48.34 -7.14
N ARG A 34 -5.99 -48.39 -6.30
CA ARG A 34 -5.40 -49.65 -5.80
C ARG A 34 -6.17 -50.25 -4.62
N ARG A 35 -6.99 -49.44 -3.93
CA ARG A 35 -7.87 -49.86 -2.82
C ARG A 35 -9.23 -49.21 -2.98
N GLY A 36 -10.27 -49.87 -2.50
CA GLY A 36 -11.59 -49.25 -2.31
C GLY A 36 -11.63 -48.45 -1.02
N PHE A 37 -12.42 -47.39 -0.99
CA PHE A 37 -12.81 -46.76 0.27
C PHE A 37 -13.83 -47.65 0.98
N ASP A 38 -13.70 -47.77 2.30
CA ASP A 38 -14.72 -48.42 3.13
C ASP A 38 -15.93 -47.49 3.30
N LEU A 39 -17.08 -48.10 3.57
CA LEU A 39 -18.37 -47.40 3.65
C LEU A 39 -18.33 -46.18 4.60
N PRO A 40 -17.75 -46.26 5.82
CA PRO A 40 -17.65 -45.12 6.71
C PRO A 40 -16.85 -43.95 6.13
N SER A 41 -15.71 -44.23 5.49
CA SER A 41 -14.88 -43.19 4.85
C SER A 41 -15.60 -42.55 3.67
N ILE A 42 -16.26 -43.36 2.83
CA ILE A 42 -17.07 -42.87 1.70
C ILE A 42 -18.18 -41.96 2.22
N ASN A 43 -18.91 -42.38 3.25
CA ASN A 43 -20.04 -41.62 3.78
C ASN A 43 -19.59 -40.27 4.32
N LYS A 44 -18.50 -40.21 5.10
CA LYS A 44 -17.94 -38.93 5.59
C LYS A 44 -17.58 -37.99 4.43
N LEU A 45 -16.87 -38.50 3.43
CA LEU A 45 -16.44 -37.70 2.29
C LEU A 45 -17.61 -37.28 1.40
N LEU A 46 -18.61 -38.15 1.20
CA LEU A 46 -19.80 -37.84 0.42
C LEU A 46 -20.65 -36.77 1.10
N THR A 47 -20.83 -36.84 2.44
CA THR A 47 -21.56 -35.81 3.19
C THR A 47 -20.89 -34.46 3.03
N LEU A 48 -19.57 -34.40 3.24
CA LEU A 48 -18.79 -33.17 3.07
C LEU A 48 -18.84 -32.64 1.63
N TYR A 49 -18.75 -33.52 0.64
CA TYR A 49 -18.83 -33.13 -0.76
C TYR A 49 -20.21 -32.59 -1.14
N LYS A 50 -21.28 -33.24 -0.70
CA LYS A 50 -22.65 -32.79 -0.95
C LYS A 50 -22.94 -31.44 -0.32
N SER A 51 -22.43 -31.18 0.89
CA SER A 51 -22.59 -29.86 1.53
C SER A 51 -21.84 -28.74 0.80
N LEU A 52 -20.84 -29.06 -0.03
CA LEU A 52 -20.14 -28.08 -0.88
C LEU A 52 -20.88 -27.80 -2.20
N GLN A 53 -21.80 -28.67 -2.62
CA GLN A 53 -22.56 -28.54 -3.87
C GLN A 53 -23.86 -27.75 -3.70
N LEU A 54 -23.85 -26.72 -2.86
CA LEU A 54 -25.01 -25.87 -2.65
C LEU A 54 -25.26 -25.04 -3.92
N ALA A 55 -26.50 -25.09 -4.43
CA ALA A 55 -26.95 -24.21 -5.51
C ALA A 55 -27.26 -22.80 -5.01
N THR A 56 -27.35 -22.62 -3.69
CA THR A 56 -27.65 -21.34 -3.05
C THR A 56 -26.52 -20.34 -3.29
N PRO A 57 -26.83 -19.14 -3.82
CA PRO A 57 -25.86 -18.06 -3.96
C PRO A 57 -25.22 -17.66 -2.62
N ILE A 58 -23.95 -17.26 -2.64
CA ILE A 58 -23.16 -16.92 -1.43
C ILE A 58 -23.85 -15.83 -0.59
N ASN A 59 -24.46 -14.85 -1.24
CA ASN A 59 -25.16 -13.74 -0.59
C ASN A 59 -26.48 -14.15 0.12
N MET A 60 -26.94 -15.39 -0.06
CA MET A 60 -28.11 -15.95 0.61
C MET A 60 -27.75 -16.95 1.71
N LEU A 61 -26.45 -17.20 1.96
CA LEU A 61 -26.00 -18.06 3.05
C LEU A 61 -26.00 -17.26 4.36
N SER A 62 -26.93 -17.56 5.26
CA SER A 62 -27.10 -16.88 6.54
C SER A 62 -25.85 -16.96 7.41
N GLU A 63 -25.15 -18.09 7.36
CA GLU A 63 -23.99 -18.39 8.20
C GLU A 63 -22.74 -17.61 7.76
N ILE A 64 -22.62 -17.28 6.47
CA ILE A 64 -21.44 -16.56 5.94
C ILE A 64 -21.58 -15.05 6.02
N THR A 65 -22.81 -14.54 6.03
CA THR A 65 -23.11 -13.10 6.14
C THR A 65 -22.36 -12.42 7.30
N PRO A 66 -22.35 -12.95 8.55
CA PRO A 66 -21.60 -12.34 9.64
C PRO A 66 -20.08 -12.34 9.39
N VAL A 67 -19.53 -13.42 8.82
CA VAL A 67 -18.10 -13.54 8.50
C VAL A 67 -17.69 -12.50 7.45
N MET A 68 -18.48 -12.36 6.38
CA MET A 68 -18.23 -11.33 5.35
C MET A 68 -18.32 -9.91 5.92
N ASN A 69 -19.26 -9.66 6.84
CA ASN A 69 -19.41 -8.35 7.46
C ASN A 69 -18.26 -8.04 8.43
N GLU A 70 -17.72 -9.04 9.11
CA GLU A 70 -16.52 -8.90 9.94
C GLU A 70 -15.29 -8.56 9.08
N GLU A 71 -15.06 -9.30 8.00
CA GLU A 71 -13.98 -9.01 7.03
C GLU A 71 -14.08 -7.58 6.46
N LYS A 72 -15.28 -7.13 6.09
CA LYS A 72 -15.51 -5.75 5.64
C LYS A 72 -15.20 -4.72 6.74
N LYS A 73 -15.56 -5.00 8.00
CA LYS A 73 -15.26 -4.09 9.13
C LYS A 73 -13.76 -3.99 9.37
N GLU A 74 -13.03 -5.11 9.33
CA GLU A 74 -11.57 -5.13 9.46
C GLU A 74 -10.91 -4.36 8.32
N THR A 75 -11.35 -4.61 7.08
CA THR A 75 -10.87 -3.89 5.89
C THR A 75 -11.11 -2.39 6.03
N LEU A 76 -12.29 -1.98 6.51
CA LEU A 76 -12.61 -0.58 6.77
C LEU A 76 -11.67 0.05 7.80
N GLN A 77 -11.31 -0.68 8.85
CA GLN A 77 -10.36 -0.22 9.85
C GLN A 77 -8.94 -0.06 9.26
N GLN A 78 -8.50 -1.01 8.43
CA GLN A 78 -7.20 -0.94 7.77
C GLN A 78 -7.12 0.25 6.80
N LEU A 79 -8.16 0.48 6.00
CA LEU A 79 -8.22 1.63 5.08
C LEU A 79 -8.18 2.97 5.83
N LYS A 80 -8.85 3.08 6.98
CA LYS A 80 -8.77 4.28 7.83
C LYS A 80 -7.35 4.53 8.33
N LYS A 81 -6.67 3.49 8.84
CA LYS A 81 -5.27 3.59 9.29
C LYS A 81 -4.33 4.01 8.15
N GLN A 82 -4.52 3.45 6.95
CA GLN A 82 -3.74 3.85 5.77
C GLN A 82 -3.98 5.33 5.42
N LYS A 83 -5.24 5.79 5.44
CA LYS A 83 -5.58 7.19 5.19
C LYS A 83 -4.89 8.14 6.17
N GLU A 84 -4.89 7.79 7.46
CA GLU A 84 -4.19 8.57 8.49
C GLU A 84 -2.67 8.64 8.23
N ALA A 85 -2.06 7.51 7.84
CA ALA A 85 -0.65 7.47 7.49
C ALA A 85 -0.31 8.37 6.29
N VAL A 86 -1.14 8.34 5.24
CA VAL A 86 -1.01 9.21 4.07
C VAL A 86 -1.11 10.69 4.46
N ALA A 87 -2.05 11.05 5.34
CA ALA A 87 -2.20 12.42 5.81
C ALA A 87 -0.95 12.93 6.57
N ILE A 88 -0.35 12.08 7.41
CA ILE A 88 0.90 12.41 8.12
C ILE A 88 2.04 12.64 7.12
N LEU A 89 2.19 11.77 6.13
CA LEU A 89 3.20 11.92 5.08
C LEU A 89 2.98 13.20 4.28
N LEU A 90 1.74 13.52 3.94
CA LEU A 90 1.38 14.72 3.19
C LEU A 90 1.81 16.00 3.94
N ILE A 91 1.56 16.07 5.25
CA ILE A 91 2.01 17.19 6.10
C ILE A 91 3.55 17.28 6.10
N ALA A 92 4.25 16.17 6.29
CA ALA A 92 5.71 16.13 6.28
C ALA A 92 6.27 16.61 4.93
N HIS A 93 5.65 16.16 3.83
CA HIS A 93 6.07 16.55 2.49
C HIS A 93 5.80 18.03 2.19
N GLN A 94 4.67 18.58 2.64
CA GLN A 94 4.35 20.01 2.53
C GLN A 94 5.32 20.88 3.31
N LYS A 95 5.63 20.52 4.56
CA LYS A 95 6.62 21.25 5.38
C LYS A 95 7.98 21.29 4.71
N LYS A 96 8.44 20.15 4.17
CA LYS A 96 9.70 20.09 3.44
C LYS A 96 9.71 20.92 2.16
N LEU A 97 8.58 20.98 1.43
CA LEU A 97 8.47 21.87 0.26
C LEU A 97 8.59 23.34 0.67
N ALA A 98 7.90 23.76 1.72
CA ALA A 98 7.97 25.14 2.22
C ALA A 98 9.39 25.52 2.65
N GLN A 99 10.11 24.62 3.32
CA GLN A 99 11.51 24.82 3.69
C GLN A 99 12.42 24.99 2.46
N LEU A 100 12.24 24.17 1.42
CA LEU A 100 13.03 24.28 0.19
C LEU A 100 12.76 25.62 -0.53
N GLN A 101 11.50 26.02 -0.62
CA GLN A 101 11.09 27.29 -1.23
C GLN A 101 11.66 28.49 -0.48
N GLN A 102 11.56 28.48 0.85
CA GLN A 102 12.10 29.53 1.71
C GLN A 102 13.63 29.66 1.57
N GLN A 103 14.36 28.53 1.59
CA GLN A 103 15.82 28.54 1.41
C GLN A 103 16.22 29.08 0.05
N ARG A 104 15.50 28.71 -1.01
CA ARG A 104 15.77 29.19 -2.37
C ARG A 104 15.48 30.68 -2.50
N GLU A 105 14.40 31.18 -1.92
CA GLU A 105 14.10 32.61 -1.89
C GLU A 105 15.22 33.40 -1.18
N GLN A 106 15.70 32.93 -0.03
CA GLN A 106 16.83 33.55 0.69
C GLN A 106 18.10 33.61 -0.17
N TRP A 107 18.41 32.55 -0.91
CA TRP A 107 19.56 32.56 -1.82
C TRP A 107 19.38 33.47 -3.01
N PHE A 108 18.17 33.55 -3.60
CA PHE A 108 17.88 34.52 -4.66
C PHE A 108 18.00 35.96 -4.16
N ARG A 109 17.52 36.27 -2.95
CA ARG A 109 17.73 37.56 -2.30
C ARG A 109 19.22 37.87 -2.13
N GLY A 110 20.01 36.89 -1.68
CA GLY A 110 21.46 37.03 -1.55
C GLY A 110 22.17 37.27 -2.88
N ILE A 111 21.78 36.57 -3.95
CA ILE A 111 22.30 36.81 -5.30
C ILE A 111 21.93 38.20 -5.79
N ASN A 112 20.68 38.62 -5.60
CA ASN A 112 20.22 39.95 -5.98
C ASN A 112 21.06 41.03 -5.30
N ALA A 113 21.27 40.92 -3.98
CA ALA A 113 22.12 41.86 -3.24
C ALA A 113 23.56 41.89 -3.79
N CYS A 114 24.14 40.73 -4.11
CA CYS A 114 25.48 40.69 -4.73
C CYS A 114 25.51 41.39 -6.10
N ILE A 115 24.48 41.18 -6.93
CA ILE A 115 24.38 41.83 -8.25
C ILE A 115 24.22 43.35 -8.09
N SER A 116 23.33 43.80 -7.21
CA SER A 116 23.12 45.22 -6.93
C SER A 116 24.40 45.91 -6.45
N LEU A 117 25.15 45.27 -5.53
CA LEU A 117 26.40 45.82 -5.02
C LEU A 117 27.48 45.86 -6.11
N LEU A 118 27.63 44.79 -6.91
CA LEU A 118 28.63 44.75 -7.99
C LEU A 118 28.36 45.77 -9.11
N ASN A 119 27.12 46.26 -9.24
CA ASN A 119 26.78 47.33 -10.17
C ASN A 119 27.11 48.73 -9.61
N ASN A 120 27.48 48.86 -8.33
CA ASN A 120 27.91 50.13 -7.74
C ASN A 120 29.39 50.38 -8.04
N THR A 121 29.70 51.57 -8.58
CA THR A 121 31.05 51.99 -9.00
C THR A 121 31.97 52.39 -7.85
N GLU A 122 31.46 52.50 -6.61
CA GLU A 122 32.21 52.98 -5.44
C GLU A 122 32.90 51.87 -4.61
N LEU A 123 32.84 50.61 -5.03
CA LEU A 123 33.43 49.49 -4.29
C LEU A 123 34.94 49.39 -4.46
N SER A 124 35.64 49.01 -3.39
CA SER A 124 37.06 48.65 -3.49
C SER A 124 37.26 47.33 -4.24
N THR A 125 38.45 47.13 -4.80
CA THR A 125 38.83 45.87 -5.47
C THR A 125 38.69 44.65 -4.56
N THR A 126 38.91 44.81 -3.25
CA THR A 126 38.78 43.74 -2.26
C THR A 126 37.31 43.37 -2.05
N ASP A 127 36.43 44.36 -1.95
CA ASP A 127 34.98 44.15 -1.79
C ASP A 127 34.39 43.45 -3.01
N VAL A 128 34.77 43.89 -4.22
CA VAL A 128 34.36 43.26 -5.48
C VAL A 128 34.72 41.77 -5.50
N LYS A 129 35.98 41.42 -5.17
CA LYS A 129 36.44 40.02 -5.12
C LYS A 129 35.64 39.19 -4.11
N TRP A 130 35.38 39.75 -2.92
CA TRP A 130 34.64 39.05 -1.88
C TRP A 130 33.19 38.81 -2.28
N ILE A 131 32.50 39.82 -2.81
CA ILE A 131 31.10 39.74 -3.25
C ILE A 131 30.96 38.76 -4.41
N ASP A 132 31.88 38.79 -5.38
CA ASP A 132 31.83 37.90 -6.54
C ASP A 132 32.06 36.43 -6.14
N LEU A 133 33.02 36.17 -5.24
CA LEU A 133 33.20 34.85 -4.63
C LEU A 133 31.94 34.38 -3.91
N ARG A 134 31.31 35.26 -3.12
CA ARG A 134 30.09 34.90 -2.37
C ARG A 134 28.92 34.60 -3.30
N LYS A 135 28.73 35.39 -4.37
CA LYS A 135 27.74 35.14 -5.43
C LYS A 135 27.93 33.74 -6.02
N ASN A 136 29.17 33.37 -6.34
CA ASN A 136 29.48 32.04 -6.90
C ASN A 136 29.20 30.91 -5.90
N HIS A 137 29.52 31.09 -4.61
CA HIS A 137 29.16 30.14 -3.56
C HIS A 137 27.64 29.95 -3.44
N ILE A 138 26.85 31.03 -3.51
CA ILE A 138 25.38 30.94 -3.45
C ILE A 138 24.83 30.22 -4.70
N LYS A 139 25.36 30.50 -5.90
CA LYS A 139 25.01 29.78 -7.14
C LYS A 139 25.29 28.28 -7.03
N ALA A 140 26.45 27.89 -6.49
CA ALA A 140 26.79 26.48 -6.27
C ALA A 140 25.82 25.79 -5.28
N ARG A 141 25.37 26.52 -4.24
CA ARG A 141 24.35 26.01 -3.30
C ARG A 141 22.98 25.83 -3.97
N LEU A 142 22.56 26.81 -4.78
CA LEU A 142 21.32 26.72 -5.58
C LEU A 142 21.32 25.53 -6.54
N ALA A 143 22.47 25.19 -7.15
CA ALA A 143 22.58 24.00 -7.99
C ALA A 143 22.36 22.70 -7.20
N LYS A 144 22.85 22.62 -5.95
CA LYS A 144 22.63 21.47 -5.05
C LYS A 144 21.21 21.40 -4.49
N HIS A 145 20.52 22.53 -4.41
CA HIS A 145 19.13 22.68 -3.96
C HIS A 145 18.27 23.22 -5.10
N SER A 146 18.26 22.46 -6.18
CA SER A 146 17.69 22.85 -7.46
C SER A 146 16.17 22.88 -7.44
N LEU A 147 15.61 23.58 -8.43
CA LEU A 147 14.18 23.57 -8.76
C LEU A 147 13.66 22.13 -8.87
N PHE A 148 14.50 21.24 -9.39
CA PHE A 148 14.21 19.81 -9.46
C PHE A 148 13.78 19.20 -8.12
N LYS A 149 14.44 19.54 -7.00
CA LYS A 149 14.05 19.01 -5.68
C LYS A 149 12.68 19.54 -5.23
N GLU A 150 12.35 20.79 -5.55
CA GLU A 150 11.01 21.34 -5.31
C GLU A 150 9.96 20.62 -6.16
N THR A 151 10.24 20.46 -7.46
CA THR A 151 9.34 19.77 -8.40
C THR A 151 9.11 18.31 -7.99
N GLN A 152 10.16 17.59 -7.59
CA GLN A 152 10.04 16.23 -7.06
C GLN A 152 9.15 16.19 -5.82
N GLN A 153 9.29 17.17 -4.93
CA GLN A 153 8.50 17.26 -3.71
C GLN A 153 7.02 17.59 -4.00
N GLN A 154 6.76 18.50 -4.96
CA GLN A 154 5.43 18.81 -5.45
C GLN A 154 4.74 17.58 -6.07
N LEU A 155 5.48 16.80 -6.87
CA LEU A 155 4.96 15.57 -7.46
C LEU A 155 4.56 14.56 -6.38
N LYS A 156 5.41 14.35 -5.36
CA LYS A 156 5.08 13.48 -4.23
C LYS A 156 3.82 13.92 -3.50
N ILE A 157 3.66 15.23 -3.26
CA ILE A 157 2.45 15.77 -2.63
C ILE A 157 1.22 15.49 -3.51
N LYS A 158 1.33 15.65 -4.84
CA LYS A 158 0.23 15.37 -5.77
C LYS A 158 -0.19 13.90 -5.69
N LEU A 159 0.77 12.98 -5.76
CA LEU A 159 0.50 11.54 -5.68
C LEU A 159 -0.15 11.16 -4.34
N LEU A 160 0.33 11.69 -3.21
CA LEU A 160 -0.26 11.44 -1.90
C LEU A 160 -1.69 12.00 -1.79
N LYS A 161 -1.98 13.16 -2.39
CA LYS A 161 -3.35 13.70 -2.46
C LYS A 161 -4.29 12.81 -3.27
N ASP A 162 -3.80 12.27 -4.38
CA ASP A 162 -4.59 11.37 -5.21
C ASP A 162 -4.85 10.04 -4.46
N GLU A 163 -3.84 9.49 -3.79
CA GLU A 163 -3.99 8.32 -2.91
C GLU A 163 -5.02 8.56 -1.78
N GLU A 164 -4.95 9.69 -1.08
CA GLU A 164 -5.91 10.06 -0.04
C GLU A 164 -7.35 10.11 -0.57
N ARG A 165 -7.54 10.63 -1.79
CA ARG A 165 -8.85 10.65 -2.48
C ARG A 165 -9.35 9.25 -2.77
N TYR A 166 -8.51 8.38 -3.32
CA TYR A 166 -8.88 6.99 -3.58
C TYR A 166 -9.25 6.23 -2.30
N LEU A 167 -8.45 6.39 -1.23
CA LEU A 167 -8.75 5.79 0.07
C LEU A 167 -10.08 6.30 0.63
N THR A 168 -10.37 7.59 0.48
CA THR A 168 -11.65 8.17 0.90
C THR A 168 -12.82 7.58 0.12
N ALA A 169 -12.71 7.46 -1.20
CA ALA A 169 -13.73 6.85 -2.04
C ALA A 169 -13.95 5.37 -1.69
N ALA A 170 -12.87 4.60 -1.48
CA ALA A 170 -12.93 3.21 -1.09
C ALA A 170 -13.62 3.02 0.28
N ILE A 171 -13.29 3.86 1.26
CA ILE A 171 -13.93 3.86 2.58
C ILE A 171 -15.44 4.14 2.47
N ILE A 172 -15.85 5.10 1.65
CA ILE A 172 -17.27 5.43 1.43
C ILE A 172 -17.98 4.26 0.76
N SER A 173 -17.39 3.71 -0.30
CA SER A 173 -17.96 2.58 -1.04
C SER A 173 -18.13 1.34 -0.15
N LEU A 174 -17.10 0.99 0.63
CA LEU A 174 -17.15 -0.17 1.52
C LEU A 174 -18.19 0.00 2.63
N LYS A 175 -18.31 1.18 3.22
CA LYS A 175 -19.35 1.48 4.22
C LYS A 175 -20.76 1.30 3.69
N ALA A 176 -21.00 1.56 2.40
CA ALA A 176 -22.32 1.37 1.80
C ALA A 176 -22.70 -0.12 1.62
N THR A 177 -21.74 -1.04 1.81
CA THR A 177 -21.92 -2.49 1.65
C THR A 177 -21.94 -3.27 2.96
N ILE A 178 -21.77 -2.59 4.10
CA ILE A 178 -21.85 -3.15 5.46
C ILE A 178 -23.23 -2.84 6.02
#